data_AF-A0A9P0MX94-F1
#
_entry.id   AF-A0A9P0MX94-F1
#
_cell.length_a   1.000
_cell.length_b   1.000
_cell.length_c   1.000
_cell.angle_alpha   90.00
_cell.angle_beta   90.00
_cell.angle_gamma   90.00
#
_symmetry.space_group_name_H-M   'P 1'
#
loop_
_entity.id
_entity.type
_entity.pdbx_description
1 polymer ?
#
loop_
_entity_poly.entity_id
_entity_poly.type
_entity_poly.pdbx_seq_one_letter_code
_entity_poly.pdbx_strand_id
1 'polypeptide(L)'
;METKWPSFSSSSRYHRRRTVAVCAAVISSARHLGAIIFGSDQEVAGVMRAVRRMNASKIFSWIGSDGWSARDLVSIGNEEEVEGTLSVQPQANPVKGFEEYFLSLTVENNKRNPWFVGK
;
A
#
# COMPACT_ATOMS: atom_id res chain seq x y z
N MET A 1 -17.95 -26.38 -10.98
CA MET A 1 -17.50 -25.30 -11.90
C MET A 1 -16.47 -24.48 -11.14
N GLU A 2 -15.20 -24.88 -11.18
CA GLU A 2 -14.11 -24.09 -10.61
C GLU A 2 -13.72 -23.00 -11.61
N THR A 3 -13.95 -21.74 -11.25
CA THR A 3 -13.41 -20.59 -11.97
C THR A 3 -11.91 -20.50 -11.67
N LYS A 4 -11.11 -21.06 -12.57
CA LYS A 4 -9.66 -20.97 -12.55
C LYS A 4 -9.25 -19.49 -12.65
N TRP A 5 -8.62 -18.96 -11.60
CA TRP A 5 -8.06 -17.60 -11.62
C TRP A 5 -7.00 -17.49 -12.73
N PRO A 6 -7.02 -16.43 -13.56
CA PRO A 6 -6.06 -16.29 -14.65
C PRO A 6 -4.64 -16.05 -14.11
N SER A 7 -3.64 -16.63 -14.77
CA SER A 7 -2.22 -16.41 -14.45
C SER A 7 -1.84 -14.95 -14.75
N PHE A 8 -1.28 -14.27 -13.74
CA PHE A 8 -0.94 -12.85 -13.83
C PHE A 8 0.43 -12.63 -14.49
N SER A 9 0.47 -11.81 -15.54
CA SER A 9 1.71 -11.29 -16.13
C SER A 9 2.27 -10.14 -15.27
N SER A 10 3.55 -10.21 -14.94
CA SER A 10 4.29 -9.21 -14.15
C SER A 10 4.73 -7.97 -14.95
N SER A 11 4.22 -7.75 -16.16
CA SER A 11 4.67 -6.62 -17.00
C SER A 11 4.15 -5.26 -16.52
N SER A 12 5.05 -4.27 -16.44
CA SER A 12 4.74 -2.87 -16.07
C SER A 12 3.63 -2.22 -16.93
N ARG A 13 3.48 -2.68 -18.18
CA ARG A 13 2.46 -2.18 -19.12
C ARG A 13 1.07 -2.71 -18.79
N TYR A 14 0.97 -3.97 -18.36
CA TYR A 14 -0.29 -4.60 -17.96
C TYR A 14 -0.83 -4.00 -16.66
N HIS A 15 0.05 -3.81 -15.67
CA HIS A 15 -0.32 -3.21 -14.39
C HIS A 15 -0.89 -1.79 -14.58
N ARG A 16 -0.24 -0.96 -15.43
CA ARG A 16 -0.72 0.38 -15.78
C ARG A 16 -2.12 0.40 -16.40
N ARG A 17 -2.44 -0.54 -17.29
CA ARG A 17 -3.77 -0.62 -17.93
C ARG A 17 -4.87 -0.98 -16.95
N ARG A 18 -4.59 -1.91 -16.02
CA ARG A 18 -5.55 -2.29 -14.97
C ARG A 18 -5.89 -1.12 -14.06
N THR A 19 -4.88 -0.42 -13.58
CA THR A 19 -5.11 0.68 -12.64
C THR A 19 -5.95 1.81 -13.25
N VAL A 20 -5.67 2.19 -14.50
CA VAL A 20 -6.47 3.20 -15.21
C VAL A 20 -7.90 2.71 -15.43
N ALA A 21 -8.10 1.43 -15.77
CA ALA A 21 -9.43 0.85 -15.93
C ALA A 21 -10.23 0.83 -14.61
N VAL A 22 -9.58 0.52 -13.48
CA VAL A 22 -10.20 0.60 -12.15
C VAL A 22 -10.64 2.02 -11.88
N CYS A 23 -9.75 3.00 -11.98
CA CYS A 23 -10.12 4.38 -11.70
C CYS A 23 -11.20 4.91 -12.66
N ALA A 24 -11.15 4.58 -13.95
CA ALA A 24 -12.18 4.96 -14.92
C ALA A 24 -13.54 4.33 -14.57
N ALA A 25 -13.56 3.06 -14.14
CA ALA A 25 -14.78 2.42 -13.67
C ALA A 25 -15.35 3.12 -12.44
N VAL A 26 -14.51 3.45 -11.44
CA VAL A 26 -14.97 4.16 -10.24
C VAL A 26 -15.50 5.56 -10.60
N ILE A 27 -14.79 6.35 -11.42
CA ILE A 27 -15.23 7.68 -11.87
C ILE A 27 -16.56 7.59 -12.63
N SER A 28 -16.70 6.62 -13.53
CA SER A 28 -17.91 6.45 -14.35
C SER A 28 -19.17 6.14 -13.52
N SER A 29 -19.00 5.66 -12.29
CA SER A 29 -20.11 5.27 -11.43
C SER A 29 -20.79 6.43 -10.69
N ALA A 30 -20.27 7.67 -10.80
CA ALA A 30 -20.81 9.03 -10.56
C ALA A 30 -21.81 9.31 -9.40
N ARG A 31 -22.16 8.33 -8.56
CA ARG A 31 -23.14 8.47 -7.46
C ARG A 31 -22.51 8.39 -6.08
N HIS A 32 -21.26 7.95 -5.96
CA HIS A 32 -20.61 7.74 -4.65
C HIS A 32 -19.15 8.20 -4.71
N LEU A 33 -18.82 9.17 -3.86
CA LEU A 33 -17.47 9.76 -3.72
C LEU A 33 -16.55 8.89 -2.84
N GLY A 34 -17.08 7.85 -2.18
CA GLY A 34 -16.32 6.97 -1.29
C GLY A 34 -15.79 5.71 -1.98
N ALA A 35 -14.51 5.39 -1.78
CA ALA A 35 -13.87 4.19 -2.32
C ALA A 35 -13.13 3.41 -1.23
N ILE A 36 -13.42 2.11 -1.10
CA ILE A 36 -12.74 1.18 -0.19
C ILE A 36 -11.64 0.47 -0.97
N ILE A 37 -10.39 0.52 -0.49
CA ILE A 37 -9.25 -0.13 -1.14
C ILE A 37 -8.56 -1.09 -0.17
N PHE A 38 -8.61 -2.38 -0.53
CA PHE A 38 -7.76 -3.44 0.01
C PHE A 38 -6.73 -3.83 -1.05
N GLY A 39 -5.46 -3.57 -0.77
CA GLY A 39 -4.37 -3.86 -1.71
C GLY A 39 -3.00 -3.60 -1.11
N SER A 40 -1.96 -3.98 -1.85
CA SER A 40 -0.58 -3.67 -1.49
C SER A 40 -0.24 -2.21 -1.77
N ASP A 41 0.76 -1.68 -1.07
CA ASP A 41 1.30 -0.34 -1.30
C ASP A 41 1.66 -0.06 -2.76
N GLN A 42 2.26 -1.02 -3.48
CA GLN A 42 2.61 -0.89 -4.90
C GLN A 42 1.38 -0.67 -5.80
N GLU A 43 0.32 -1.45 -5.56
CA GLU A 43 -0.91 -1.37 -6.34
C GLU A 43 -1.64 -0.05 -6.08
N VAL A 44 -1.74 0.35 -4.81
CA VAL A 44 -2.41 1.59 -4.42
C VAL A 44 -1.63 2.82 -4.86
N ALA A 45 -0.31 2.83 -4.78
CA ALA A 45 0.52 3.88 -5.37
C ALA A 45 0.31 3.96 -6.90
N GLY A 46 0.03 2.84 -7.56
CA GLY A 46 -0.43 2.81 -8.95
C GLY A 46 -1.74 3.59 -9.13
N VAL A 47 -2.73 3.32 -8.27
CA VAL A 47 -4.07 3.94 -8.27
C VAL A 47 -3.98 5.44 -8.09
N MET A 48 -3.24 5.92 -7.09
CA MET A 48 -3.08 7.36 -6.85
C MET A 48 -2.46 8.07 -8.05
N ARG A 49 -1.41 7.50 -8.65
CA ARG A 49 -0.84 8.03 -9.89
C ARG A 49 -1.84 8.02 -11.06
N ALA A 50 -2.77 7.07 -11.12
CA ALA A 50 -3.80 7.03 -12.16
C ALA A 50 -4.88 8.08 -11.94
N VAL A 51 -5.32 8.29 -10.70
CA VAL A 51 -6.24 9.37 -10.30
C VAL A 51 -5.67 10.72 -10.71
N ARG A 52 -4.40 10.97 -10.39
CA ARG A 52 -3.70 12.19 -10.82
C ARG A 52 -3.70 12.38 -12.33
N ARG A 53 -3.32 11.35 -13.09
CA ARG A 53 -3.27 11.42 -14.57
C ARG A 53 -4.62 11.74 -15.20
N MET A 54 -5.72 11.49 -14.50
CA MET A 54 -7.07 11.78 -14.96
C MET A 54 -7.62 13.10 -14.39
N ASN A 55 -6.79 13.90 -13.71
CA ASN A 55 -7.21 15.12 -13.01
C ASN A 55 -8.40 14.88 -12.06
N ALA A 56 -8.41 13.71 -11.41
CA ALA A 56 -9.48 13.28 -10.51
C ALA A 56 -9.08 13.38 -9.03
N SER A 57 -8.04 14.15 -8.72
CA SER A 57 -7.61 14.40 -7.35
C SER A 57 -8.76 15.05 -6.56
N LYS A 58 -8.87 14.73 -5.27
CA LYS A 58 -9.96 15.20 -4.37
C LYS A 58 -11.38 14.76 -4.72
N ILE A 59 -11.58 13.95 -5.77
CA ILE A 59 -12.90 13.38 -6.08
C ILE A 59 -13.23 12.23 -5.14
N PHE A 60 -12.22 11.49 -4.67
CA PHE A 60 -12.41 10.29 -3.86
C PHE A 60 -12.14 10.55 -2.39
N SER A 61 -13.01 10.02 -1.53
CA SER A 61 -12.75 9.79 -0.11
C SER A 61 -12.38 8.32 0.08
N TRP A 62 -11.18 8.07 0.55
CA TRP A 62 -10.65 6.71 0.66
C TRP A 62 -10.91 6.09 2.03
N ILE A 63 -11.28 4.81 2.03
CA ILE A 63 -11.22 3.92 3.20
C ILE A 63 -10.16 2.86 2.91
N GLY A 64 -9.02 2.93 3.60
CA GLY A 64 -7.85 2.11 3.34
C GLY A 64 -7.60 1.01 4.38
N SER A 65 -7.10 -0.13 3.91
CA SER A 65 -6.50 -1.16 4.76
C SER A 65 -5.08 -0.79 5.20
N ASP A 66 -4.58 -1.46 6.23
CA ASP A 66 -3.22 -1.31 6.77
C ASP A 66 -2.10 -1.68 5.78
N GLY A 67 -2.44 -2.50 4.76
CA GLY A 67 -1.54 -2.87 3.67
C GLY A 67 -0.93 -1.70 2.89
N TRP A 68 -1.51 -0.50 2.94
CA TRP A 68 -1.03 0.66 2.17
C TRP A 68 -1.05 1.99 2.92
N SER A 69 -1.92 2.14 3.93
CA SER A 69 -2.31 3.44 4.50
C SER A 69 -1.20 4.22 5.22
N ALA A 70 -0.18 3.52 5.73
CA ALA A 70 0.95 4.12 6.44
C ALA A 70 2.29 3.88 5.71
N ARG A 71 2.25 3.75 4.39
CA ARG A 71 3.43 3.47 3.57
C ARG A 71 3.82 4.69 2.76
N ASP A 72 5.06 5.15 2.95
CA ASP A 72 5.66 6.26 2.23
C ASP A 72 5.53 6.16 0.71
N LEU A 73 5.60 4.94 0.16
CA LEU A 73 5.45 4.70 -1.27
C LEU A 73 4.13 5.23 -1.83
N VAL A 74 3.06 5.20 -1.03
CA VAL A 74 1.72 5.60 -1.45
C VAL A 74 1.54 7.09 -1.27
N SER A 75 2.01 7.66 -0.15
CA SER A 75 1.79 9.06 0.21
C SER A 75 2.79 10.02 -0.43
N ILE A 76 4.09 9.70 -0.44
CA ILE A 76 5.13 10.61 -0.91
C ILE A 76 4.94 10.87 -2.41
N GLY A 77 4.76 12.13 -2.74
CA GLY A 77 4.49 12.59 -4.09
C GLY A 77 3.08 12.28 -4.58
N ASN A 78 2.16 11.75 -3.76
CA ASN A 78 0.72 11.63 -4.07
C ASN A 78 -0.17 12.27 -2.98
N GLU A 79 0.33 13.30 -2.31
CA GLU A 79 -0.29 13.90 -1.12
C GLU A 79 -1.71 14.40 -1.40
N GLU A 80 -1.92 15.06 -2.54
CA GLU A 80 -3.25 15.54 -2.95
C GLU A 80 -4.24 14.42 -3.26
N GLU A 81 -3.76 13.26 -3.72
CA GLU A 81 -4.61 12.13 -4.04
C GLU A 81 -5.00 11.34 -2.80
N VAL A 82 -4.14 11.28 -1.78
CA VAL A 82 -4.41 10.55 -0.53
C VAL A 82 -5.04 11.43 0.57
N GLU A 83 -5.13 12.75 0.35
CA GLU A 83 -5.71 13.69 1.30
C GLU A 83 -7.10 13.24 1.77
N GLY A 84 -7.33 13.27 3.09
CA GLY A 84 -8.60 12.86 3.69
C GLY A 84 -8.86 11.35 3.77
N THR A 85 -7.86 10.51 3.45
CA THR A 85 -7.96 9.05 3.63
C THR A 85 -8.25 8.70 5.09
N LEU A 86 -9.30 7.91 5.30
CA LEU A 86 -9.51 7.17 6.55
C LEU A 86 -8.92 5.79 6.39
N SER A 87 -8.18 5.32 7.39
CA SER A 87 -7.63 3.96 7.34
C SER A 87 -7.68 3.29 8.70
N VAL A 88 -7.61 1.98 8.66
CA VAL A 88 -7.46 1.14 9.84
C VAL A 88 -6.03 0.62 9.91
N GLN A 89 -5.47 0.58 11.11
CA GLN A 89 -4.19 -0.05 11.40
C GLN A 89 -4.35 -0.95 12.62
N PRO A 90 -3.75 -2.14 12.64
CA PRO A 90 -3.67 -2.94 13.84
C PRO A 90 -3.01 -2.13 14.96
N GLN A 91 -3.61 -2.13 16.15
CA GLN A 91 -2.97 -1.55 17.32
C GLN A 91 -1.81 -2.45 17.74
N ALA A 92 -0.60 -1.91 17.73
CA ALA A 92 0.60 -2.59 18.22
C ALA A 92 1.07 -1.93 19.53
N ASN A 93 1.34 -2.75 20.54
CA ASN A 93 1.90 -2.30 21.81
C ASN A 93 3.38 -2.70 21.89
N PRO A 94 4.28 -1.84 22.40
CA PRO A 94 5.67 -2.20 22.61
C PRO A 94 5.81 -3.40 23.55
N VAL A 95 6.72 -4.31 23.23
CA VAL A 95 7.07 -5.43 24.11
C VAL A 95 8.17 -4.96 25.07
N LYS A 96 7.87 -4.95 26.36
CA LYS A 96 8.82 -4.51 27.40
C LYS A 96 10.14 -5.30 27.30
N GLY A 97 11.27 -4.59 27.27
CA GLY A 97 12.60 -5.20 27.19
C GLY A 97 13.03 -5.59 25.77
N PHE A 98 12.13 -5.55 24.78
CA PHE A 98 12.47 -5.93 23.41
C PHE A 98 13.39 -4.92 22.76
N GLU A 99 13.14 -3.63 22.96
CA GLU A 99 13.97 -2.56 22.39
C GLU A 99 15.38 -2.61 22.96
N GLU A 100 15.52 -2.70 24.28
CA GLU A 100 16.82 -2.80 24.95
C GLU A 100 17.57 -4.07 24.54
N TYR A 101 16.87 -5.21 24.48
CA TYR A 101 17.43 -6.45 23.97
C TYR A 101 17.93 -6.28 22.53
N PHE A 102 17.08 -5.81 21.63
CA PHE A 102 17.35 -5.74 20.20
C PHE A 102 18.49 -4.75 19.88
N LEU A 103 18.53 -3.59 20.55
CA LEU A 103 19.58 -2.59 20.39
C LEU A 103 20.92 -2.99 21.03
N SER A 104 20.93 -3.95 21.97
CA SER A 104 22.17 -4.49 22.56
C SER A 104 22.88 -5.53 21.69
N LEU A 105 22.23 -6.01 20.62
CA LEU A 105 22.81 -7.03 19.74
C LEU A 105 23.90 -6.43 18.86
N THR A 106 25.05 -7.10 18.84
CA THR A 106 26.18 -6.81 17.96
C THR A 106 26.53 -8.04 17.14
N VAL A 107 27.30 -7.87 16.06
CA VAL A 107 27.72 -8.98 15.20
C VAL A 107 28.55 -10.00 16.00
N GLU A 108 29.32 -9.54 16.97
CA GLU A 108 30.18 -10.37 17.81
C GLU A 108 29.38 -11.21 18.82
N ASN A 109 28.29 -10.65 19.35
CA ASN A 109 27.52 -11.26 20.43
C ASN A 109 26.28 -12.06 19.96
N ASN A 110 25.80 -11.86 18.73
CA ASN A 110 24.60 -12.51 18.18
C ASN A 110 24.90 -13.70 17.24
N LYS A 111 25.73 -14.64 17.68
CA LYS A 111 26.17 -15.79 16.87
C LYS A 111 25.06 -16.75 16.42
N ARG A 112 23.87 -16.68 17.04
CA ARG A 112 22.72 -17.55 16.75
C ARG A 112 22.00 -17.19 15.45
N ASN A 113 22.09 -15.95 15.01
CA ASN A 113 21.35 -15.46 13.85
C ASN A 113 22.30 -15.38 12.64
N PRO A 114 22.23 -16.33 11.69
CA PRO A 114 23.12 -16.34 10.53
C PRO A 114 22.90 -15.15 9.58
N TRP A 115 21.79 -14.42 9.71
CA TRP A 115 21.51 -13.20 8.95
C TRP A 115 21.98 -11.92 9.66
N PHE A 116 22.50 -12.03 10.89
CA PHE A 116 23.05 -10.91 11.65
C PHE A 116 24.56 -10.75 11.41
N VAL A 117 24.95 -10.82 10.13
CA VAL A 117 26.34 -10.68 9.71
C VAL A 117 26.63 -9.22 9.37
N GLY A 118 27.73 -8.69 9.90
CA GLY A 118 28.29 -7.41 9.44
C GLY A 118 28.71 -7.55 7.97
N LYS A 119 28.43 -6.54 7.16
CA LYS A 119 29.04 -6.42 5.83
C LYS A 119 30.50 -5.99 5.95
#